data_AF-F6HB94-F1
#
_entry.id   AF-F6HB94-F1
#
_cell.length_a   1.000
_cell.length_b   1.000
_cell.length_c   1.000
_cell.angle_alpha   90.00
_cell.angle_beta   90.00
_cell.angle_gamma   90.00
#
_symmetry.space_group_name_H-M   'P 1'
#
loop_
_entity.id
_entity.type
_entity.pdbx_description
1 polymer ?
#
loop_
_entity_poly.entity_id
_entity_poly.type
_entity_poly.pdbx_seq_one_letter_code
_entity_poly.pdbx_strand_id
1 'polypeptide(L)' 'MHSAKAGKESRGAHVHEDFTKRDDEKWIRHTLGCWENEKNLV' A
#
# COMPACT_ATOMS: atom_id res chain seq x y z
N MET A 1 7.57 -6.51 2.35
CA MET A 1 7.28 -5.25 3.07
C MET A 1 7.32 -4.05 2.12
N HIS A 2 6.51 -4.00 1.07
CA HIS A 2 6.54 -2.90 0.09
C HIS A 2 5.25 -2.08 0.10
N SER A 3 4.11 -2.74 0.29
CA SER A 3 2.80 -2.09 0.35
C SER A 3 2.63 -1.17 1.57
N ALA A 4 3.21 -1.52 2.73
CA ALA A 4 3.12 -0.70 3.94
C ALA A 4 3.85 0.66 3.82
N LYS A 5 4.89 0.76 2.98
CA LYS A 5 5.62 2.01 2.73
C LYS A 5 4.95 2.87 1.65
N ALA A 6 4.14 2.26 0.79
CA ALA A 6 3.48 2.95 -0.30
C ALA A 6 2.32 3.83 0.19
N GLY A 7 1.57 3.37 1.21
CA GLY A 7 0.50 4.14 1.85
C GLY A 7 1.04 5.17 2.84
N LYS A 8 0.79 6.46 2.57
CA LYS A 8 1.16 7.58 3.46
C LYS A 8 -0.02 7.99 4.34
N GLU A 9 -0.64 7.03 5.02
CA GLU A 9 -1.70 7.25 5.99
C GLU A 9 -1.67 6.19 7.10
N SER A 10 -2.34 6.47 8.21
CA SER A 10 -2.63 5.48 9.24
C SER A 10 -4.08 5.03 9.14
N ARG A 11 -4.32 3.72 9.04
CA ARG A 11 -5.66 3.13 8.92
C ARG A 11 -5.73 1.78 9.63
N GLY A 12 -6.58 1.69 10.66
CA GLY A 12 -6.75 0.46 11.44
C GLY A 12 -5.47 0.05 12.18
N ALA A 13 -5.01 -1.19 11.97
CA ALA A 13 -3.77 -1.71 12.56
C ALA A 13 -2.48 -1.23 11.87
N HIS A 14 -2.59 -0.55 10.72
CA HIS A 14 -1.45 0.08 10.05
C HIS A 14 -1.25 1.49 10.61
N VAL A 15 -0.26 1.63 11.49
CA VAL A 15 0.13 2.91 12.12
C VAL A 15 1.47 3.36 11.54
N HIS A 16 1.51 4.59 11.05
CA HIS A 16 2.71 5.24 10.53
C HIS A 16 3.01 6.48 11.37
N GLU A 17 4.21 6.56 11.95
CA GLU A 17 4.60 7.67 12.83
C GLU A 17 4.59 9.02 12.08
N ASP A 18 5.07 9.04 10.83
CA ASP A 18 5.03 10.24 9.97
C ASP A 18 3.64 10.60 9.42
N PHE A 19 2.67 9.66 9.43
CA PHE A 19 1.34 9.86 8.81
C PHE A 19 0.23 9.34 9.74
N THR A 20 -0.03 10.06 10.82
CA THR A 20 -0.90 9.61 11.92
C THR A 20 -2.40 9.65 11.63
N LYS A 21 -2.82 10.27 10.53
CA LYS A 21 -4.23 10.46 10.18
C LYS A 21 -4.64 9.59 9.00
N ARG A 22 -5.93 9.28 8.94
CA ARG A 22 -6.59 8.70 7.77
C ARG A 22 -6.77 9.79 6.70
N ASP A 23 -6.39 9.52 5.46
CA ASP A 23 -6.50 10.45 4.33
C ASP A 23 -7.38 9.81 3.24
N ASP A 24 -8.69 10.00 3.39
CA ASP A 24 -9.68 9.39 2.51
C ASP A 24 -9.71 10.01 1.11
N GLU A 25 -9.25 11.26 0.95
CA GLU A 25 -9.19 11.92 -0.36
C GLU A 25 -8.18 11.23 -1.28
N LYS A 26 -7.05 10.79 -0.73
CA LYS A 26 -5.98 10.16 -1.50
C LYS A 26 -5.99 8.64 -1.45
N TRP A 27 -6.41 8.04 -0.33
CA TRP A 27 -6.14 6.63 -0.02
C TRP A 27 -7.39 5.77 0.21
N ILE A 28 -8.60 6.23 -0.12
CA ILE A 28 -9.80 5.36 -0.16
C ILE A 28 -9.81 4.44 -1.40
N ARG A 29 -8.76 3.63 -1.54
CA ARG A 29 -8.55 2.70 -2.66
C ARG A 29 -7.99 1.39 -2.12
N HIS A 30 -8.31 0.28 -2.77
CA HIS A 30 -7.74 -1.02 -2.43
C HIS A 30 -6.34 -1.16 -3.02
N THR A 31 -5.34 -1.47 -2.18
CA THR A 31 -4.00 -1.80 -2.67
C THR A 31 -3.98 -3.25 -3.14
N LEU A 32 -3.67 -3.47 -4.42
CA LEU A 32 -3.54 -4.81 -5.00
C LEU A 32 -2.06 -5.13 -5.20
N GLY A 33 -1.60 -6.26 -4.64
CA GLY A 33 -0.28 -6.80 -4.91
C GLY A 33 -0.39 -7.88 -5.98
N CYS A 34 0.33 -7.71 -7.09
CA CYS A 34 0.53 -8.75 -8.08
C CYS A 34 1.98 -9.22 -8.02
N TRP A 35 2.21 -10.52 -8.24
CA TRP A 35 3.54 -11.05 -8.47
C TRP A 35 3.62 -11.51 -9.92
N GLU A 36 4.25 -10.70 -10.77
CA GLU A 36 4.59 -11.15 -12.12
C GLU A 36 5.79 -12.09 -12.03
N ASN A 37 5.54 -13.38 -12.21
CA ASN A 37 6.58 -14.36 -12.53
C ASN A 37 6.70 -14.44 -14.05
N GLU A 38 7.38 -13.48 -14.67
CA GLU A 38 7.76 -13.64 -16.08
C GLU A 38 9.00 -14.53 -16.18
N LYS A 39 8.77 -15.82 -16.46
CA LYS A 39 9.61 -16.50 -17.43
C LYS A 39 8.86 -16.48 -18.75
N ASN A 40 9.00 -15.36 -19.48
CA ASN A 40 8.73 -15.33 -20.90
C ASN A 40 9.70 -16.31 -21.58
N LEU A 41 9.27 -17.57 -21.73
CA LEU A 41 9.88 -18.53 -22.64
C LEU A 41 9.13 -18.41 -23.97
N VAL A 42 9.92 -18.12 -25.00
CA VAL A 42 9.56 -18.01 -26.41
C VAL A 42 8.75 -19.22 -26.88
#